data_AF-A0AAV3REQ9-F1
#
_entry.id   AF-A0AAV3REQ9-F1
#
_cell.length_a   1.000
_cell.length_b   1.000
_cell.length_c   1.000
_cell.angle_alpha   90.00
_cell.angle_beta   90.00
_cell.angle_gamma   90.00
#
_symmetry.space_group_name_H-M   'P 1'
#
loop_
_entity.id
_entity.type
_entity.pdbx_description
1 polymer ?
#
loop_
_entity_poly.entity_id
_entity_poly.type
_entity_poly.pdbx_seq_one_letter_code
_entity_poly.pdbx_strand_id
1 'polypeptide(L)'
;MSDFRPISLCNFVAKIIGRVMRNRLWSILMIIISKSQSAFLPGRIIFYNILIADEVLYHMNTKANCNNHLMELKLDISKAYNRVEWNFLEAVMLKLGFCRTWVY
;
A
#
# COMPACT_ATOMS: atom_id res chain seq x y z
N MET A 1 13.74 11.83 19.75
CA MET A 1 14.78 11.49 18.73
C MET A 1 14.45 10.22 17.91
N SER A 2 13.47 9.41 18.31
CA SER A 2 13.06 8.17 17.62
C SER A 2 12.11 8.35 16.42
N ASP A 3 11.55 9.55 16.26
CA ASP A 3 10.39 9.81 15.39
C ASP A 3 10.75 10.55 14.09
N PHE A 4 12.04 10.81 13.87
CA PHE A 4 12.49 11.39 12.61
C PHE A 4 12.38 10.37 11.48
N ARG A 5 11.77 10.79 10.37
CA ARG A 5 11.72 10.01 9.13
C ARG A 5 12.95 10.34 8.29
N PRO A 6 13.91 9.42 8.11
CA PRO A 6 15.05 9.68 7.25
C PRO A 6 14.56 9.86 5.81
N ILE A 7 15.06 10.90 5.15
CA ILE A 7 14.80 11.15 3.73
C ILE A 7 16.08 10.83 2.97
N SER A 8 16.00 9.90 2.03
CA SER A 8 17.12 9.60 1.14
C SER A 8 17.07 10.53 -0.07
N LEU A 9 18.12 11.33 -0.26
CA LEU A 9 18.28 12.16 -1.45
C LEU A 9 18.95 11.32 -2.55
N CYS A 10 18.19 10.93 -3.56
CA CYS A 10 18.72 10.23 -4.73
C CYS A 10 19.15 11.21 -5.84
N ASN A 11 20.15 10.81 -6.63
CA ASN A 11 20.59 11.56 -7.82
C ASN A 11 19.44 11.71 -8.83
N PHE A 12 19.45 12.78 -9.62
CA PHE A 12 18.47 13.05 -10.68
C PHE A 12 18.32 11.88 -11.66
N VAL A 13 19.44 11.27 -12.07
CA VAL A 13 19.41 10.08 -12.96
C VAL A 13 18.64 8.92 -12.31
N ALA A 14 18.88 8.65 -11.03
CA ALA A 14 18.17 7.60 -10.30
C ALA A 14 16.66 7.93 -10.16
N LYS A 15 16.29 9.21 -10.03
CA LYS A 15 14.88 9.64 -10.05
C LYS A 15 14.22 9.36 -11.40
N ILE A 16 14.92 9.59 -12.51
CA ILE A 16 14.43 9.27 -13.85
C ILE A 16 14.22 7.76 -13.99
N ILE A 17 15.23 6.96 -13.65
CA ILE A 17 15.15 5.48 -13.73
C ILE A 17 13.98 4.99 -12.87
N GLY A 18 13.87 5.45 -11.62
CA GLY A 18 12.76 5.09 -10.74
C GLY A 18 11.39 5.50 -11.30
N ARG A 19 11.28 6.64 -11.98
CA ARG A 19 10.06 7.08 -12.67
C ARG A 19 9.70 6.14 -13.83
N VAL A 20 10.66 5.71 -14.63
CA VAL A 20 10.44 4.75 -15.72
C VAL A 20 10.01 3.40 -15.17
N MET A 21 10.70 2.89 -14.14
CA MET A 21 10.38 1.62 -13.49
C MET A 21 8.97 1.63 -12.89
N ARG A 22 8.62 2.68 -12.13
CA ARG A 22 7.27 2.82 -11.58
C ARG A 22 6.20 2.84 -12.66
N ASN A 23 6.42 3.55 -13.76
CA ASN A 23 5.44 3.63 -14.85
C ASN A 23 5.23 2.26 -15.53
N ARG A 24 6.26 1.42 -15.64
CA ARG A 24 6.12 0.03 -16.13
C ARG A 24 5.40 -0.86 -15.13
N LEU A 25 5.71 -0.72 -13.85
CA LEU A 25 5.09 -1.50 -12.77
C LEU A 25 3.61 -1.15 -12.59
N TRP A 26 3.24 0.09 -12.90
CA TRP A 26 1.90 0.64 -12.73
C TRP A 26 0.79 -0.23 -13.36
N SER A 27 0.95 -0.62 -14.63
CA SER A 27 -0.06 -1.40 -15.36
C SER A 27 -0.34 -2.75 -14.69
N ILE A 28 0.71 -3.36 -14.13
CA ILE A 28 0.63 -4.64 -13.44
C ILE A 28 -0.01 -4.47 -12.06
N LEU A 29 0.36 -3.41 -11.32
CA LEU A 29 -0.18 -3.16 -9.99
C LEU A 29 -1.70 -2.95 -10.00
N MET A 30 -2.26 -2.33 -11.04
CA MET A 30 -3.72 -2.17 -11.15
C MET A 30 -4.48 -3.49 -11.26
N ILE A 31 -3.82 -4.57 -11.71
CA ILE A 31 -4.40 -5.92 -11.84
C ILE A 31 -4.28 -6.69 -10.51
N ILE A 32 -3.15 -6.53 -9.82
CA ILE A 32 -2.83 -7.33 -8.62
C ILE A 32 -3.45 -6.72 -7.36
N ILE A 33 -3.56 -5.39 -7.28
CA ILE A 33 -4.00 -4.71 -6.07
C ILE A 33 -5.53 -4.67 -5.96
N SER A 34 -6.02 -5.00 -4.76
CA SER A 34 -7.44 -4.89 -4.40
C SER A 34 -8.01 -3.48 -4.67
N LYS A 35 -9.29 -3.42 -5.00
CA LYS A 35 -10.04 -2.16 -5.15
C LYS A 35 -10.05 -1.32 -3.86
N SER A 36 -9.94 -1.96 -2.69
CA SER A 36 -9.95 -1.29 -1.38
C SER A 36 -8.65 -0.55 -1.05
N GLN A 37 -7.53 -0.83 -1.72
CA GLN A 37 -6.27 -0.12 -1.49
C GLN A 37 -6.24 1.18 -2.30
N SER A 38 -6.53 2.34 -1.71
CA SER A 38 -6.53 3.60 -2.48
C SER A 38 -5.21 4.39 -2.40
N ALA A 39 -4.34 4.12 -1.42
CA ALA A 39 -3.11 4.88 -1.23
C ALA A 39 -2.04 4.53 -2.28
N PHE A 40 -1.23 5.52 -2.66
CA PHE A 40 -0.08 5.39 -3.57
C PHE A 40 -0.41 4.91 -5.00
N LEU A 41 -1.67 5.03 -5.41
CA LEU A 41 -2.14 4.64 -6.74
C LEU A 41 -2.67 5.87 -7.51
N PRO A 42 -2.08 6.29 -8.64
CA PRO A 42 -2.66 7.29 -9.52
C PRO A 42 -4.14 7.04 -9.85
N GLY A 43 -4.93 8.11 -9.81
CA GLY A 43 -6.37 8.06 -10.03
C GLY A 43 -7.19 7.60 -8.83
N ARG A 44 -6.56 7.12 -7.75
CA ARG A 44 -7.24 6.85 -6.47
C ARG A 44 -6.95 7.99 -5.49
N ILE A 45 -8.01 8.59 -4.96
CA ILE A 45 -7.95 9.76 -4.09
C ILE A 45 -8.23 9.33 -2.65
N ILE A 46 -7.57 9.98 -1.69
CA ILE A 46 -7.70 9.69 -0.25
C ILE A 46 -9.15 9.73 0.26
N PHE A 47 -10.01 10.54 -0.38
CA PHE A 47 -11.44 10.63 -0.06
C PHE A 47 -12.17 9.29 -0.13
N TYR A 48 -11.79 8.38 -1.03
CA TYR A 48 -12.40 7.05 -1.10
C TYR A 48 -12.18 6.24 0.18
N ASN A 49 -11.00 6.31 0.80
CA ASN A 49 -10.76 5.63 2.08
C ASN A 49 -11.58 6.22 3.21
N ILE A 50 -11.73 7.55 3.23
CA ILE A 50 -12.52 8.24 4.26
C ILE A 50 -13.99 7.81 4.15
N LEU A 51 -14.53 7.78 2.93
CA LEU A 51 -15.90 7.34 2.69
C LEU A 51 -16.13 5.88 3.10
N ILE A 52 -15.22 4.98 2.74
CA ILE A 52 -15.32 3.56 3.14
C ILE A 52 -15.26 3.43 4.67
N ALA A 53 -14.37 4.17 5.34
CA ALA A 53 -14.26 4.13 6.79
C ALA A 53 -15.54 4.65 7.47
N ASP A 54 -16.11 5.75 6.96
CA ASP A 54 -17.35 6.33 7.48
C ASP A 54 -18.55 5.37 7.31
N GLU A 55 -18.66 4.72 6.14
CA GLU A 55 -19.68 3.70 5.88
C GLU A 55 -19.53 2.48 6.81
N VAL A 56 -18.30 2.01 7.04
CA VAL A 56 -18.03 0.92 7.98
C VAL A 56 -18.44 1.31 9.41
N LEU A 57 -18.05 2.50 9.87
CA LEU A 57 -18.42 3.01 11.20
C LEU A 57 -19.94 3.18 11.34
N TYR A 58 -20.60 3.74 10.32
CA TYR A 58 -22.04 3.87 10.30
C TYR A 58 -22.74 2.50 10.39
N HIS A 59 -22.27 1.51 9.62
CA HIS A 59 -22.80 0.15 9.68
C HIS A 59 -22.58 -0.52 11.04
N MET A 60 -21.43 -0.28 11.68
CA MET A 60 -21.17 -0.78 13.02
C MET A 60 -22.12 -0.16 14.04
N ASN A 61 -22.29 1.16 14.02
CA ASN A 61 -23.15 1.88 14.96
C ASN A 61 -24.64 1.51 14.79
N THR A 62 -25.11 1.29 13.56
CA THR A 62 -26.51 0.92 13.29
C THR A 62 -26.82 -0.55 13.63
N LYS A 63 -25.86 -1.47 13.47
CA LYS A 63 -26.06 -2.91 13.75
C LYS A 63 -25.60 -3.34 15.14
N ALA A 64 -24.95 -2.47 15.91
CA ALA A 64 -24.54 -2.75 17.29
C ALA A 64 -25.72 -3.11 18.22
N ASN A 65 -26.95 -2.70 17.89
CA ASN A 65 -28.15 -3.06 18.65
C ASN A 65 -28.68 -4.49 18.38
N CYS A 66 -28.12 -5.23 17.43
CA CYS A 66 -28.61 -6.54 17.01
C CYS A 66 -27.66 -7.68 17.40
N ASN A 67 -27.26 -7.84 18.68
CA ASN A 67 -26.45 -8.96 19.23
C ASN A 67 -25.16 -9.39 18.49
N ASN A 68 -24.82 -8.73 17.37
CA ASN A 68 -23.64 -8.97 16.57
C ASN A 68 -22.56 -7.98 17.03
N HIS A 69 -21.56 -8.51 17.72
CA HIS A 69 -20.39 -7.76 18.15
C HIS A 69 -19.49 -7.52 16.94
N LEU A 70 -19.58 -6.32 16.35
CA LEU A 70 -18.69 -5.87 15.29
C LEU A 70 -17.48 -5.17 15.92
N MET A 71 -16.28 -5.47 15.43
CA MET A 71 -15.02 -4.87 15.89
C MET A 71 -14.29 -4.22 14.72
N GLU A 72 -13.87 -2.98 14.89
CA GLU A 72 -12.95 -2.31 13.98
C GLU A 72 -11.51 -2.53 14.42
N LEU A 73 -10.64 -2.84 13.45
CA LEU A 73 -9.22 -3.07 13.69
C LEU A 73 -8.40 -2.09 12.85
N LYS A 74 -7.81 -1.09 13.52
CA LYS A 74 -6.89 -0.16 12.89
C LYS A 74 -5.45 -0.63 13.09
N LEU A 75 -4.81 -1.04 11.99
CA LEU A 75 -3.41 -1.47 11.97
C LEU A 75 -2.52 -0.38 11.37
N ASP A 76 -1.38 -0.12 12.01
CA ASP A 76 -0.32 0.73 11.48
C ASP A 76 1.04 0.03 11.54
N ILE A 77 1.88 0.25 10.53
CA ILE A 77 3.18 -0.40 10.42
C ILE A 77 4.28 0.60 10.78
N SER A 78 4.85 0.43 11.98
CA SER A 78 5.98 1.26 12.41
C SER A 78 7.18 1.15 11.46
N LYS A 79 7.68 2.30 10.99
CA LYS A 79 8.85 2.41 10.10
C LYS A 79 8.78 1.47 8.88
N ALA A 80 7.62 1.39 8.23
CA ALA A 80 7.34 0.44 7.13
C ALA A 80 8.46 0.33 6.07
N TYR A 81 9.04 1.46 5.64
CA TYR A 81 10.12 1.47 4.64
C TYR A 81 11.47 0.92 5.15
N ASN A 82 11.71 0.94 6.46
CA ASN A 82 12.96 0.46 7.06
C ASN A 82 12.89 -1.03 7.45
N ARG A 83 11.69 -1.61 7.45
CA ARG A 83 11.42 -2.98 7.91
C ARG A 83 10.97 -3.91 6.77
N VAL A 84 11.21 -3.52 5.53
CA VAL A 84 10.91 -4.37 4.37
C VAL A 84 11.92 -5.51 4.32
N GLU A 85 11.43 -6.74 4.44
CA GLU A 85 12.23 -7.95 4.22
C GLU A 85 12.38 -8.20 2.71
N TRP A 86 13.56 -7.90 2.17
CA TRP A 86 13.82 -7.96 0.72
C TRP A 86 13.63 -9.36 0.14
N ASN A 87 14.10 -10.40 0.83
CA ASN A 87 13.91 -11.79 0.40
C ASN A 87 12.43 -12.17 0.26
N PHE A 88 11.58 -11.65 1.16
CA PHE A 88 10.14 -11.87 1.08
C PHE A 88 9.53 -11.14 -0.13
N LEU A 89 9.93 -9.89 -0.36
CA LEU A 89 9.47 -9.12 -1.51
C LEU A 89 9.87 -9.78 -2.83
N GLU A 90 11.10 -10.26 -2.96
CA GLU A 90 11.60 -11.00 -4.12
C GLU A 90 10.75 -12.26 -4.37
N ALA A 91 10.51 -13.06 -3.33
CA ALA A 91 9.69 -14.26 -3.42
C ALA A 91 8.26 -13.96 -3.89
N VAL A 92 7.65 -12.88 -3.37
CA VAL A 92 6.32 -12.42 -3.79
C VAL A 92 6.34 -11.99 -5.26
N MET A 93 7.33 -11.22 -5.70
CA MET A 93 7.43 -10.76 -7.09
C MET A 93 7.62 -11.93 -8.05
N LEU A 94 8.47 -12.90 -7.72
CA LEU A 94 8.61 -14.12 -8.52
C LEU A 94 7.31 -14.92 -8.57
N LYS A 95 6.57 -15.02 -7.45
CA LYS A 95 5.28 -15.71 -7.40
C LYS A 95 4.19 -15.01 -8.23
N LEU A 96 4.23 -13.68 -8.32
CA LEU A 96 3.36 -12.86 -9.17
C LEU A 96 3.75 -12.92 -10.66
N GLY A 97 4.83 -13.62 -11.02
CA GLY A 97 5.25 -13.84 -12.41
C GLY A 97 6.20 -12.79 -12.97
N PHE A 98 6.82 -11.95 -12.12
CA PHE A 98 7.84 -11.02 -12.59
C PHE A 98 9.08 -11.78 -13.11
N CYS A 99 9.69 -11.27 -14.18
CA CYS A 99 10.90 -11.86 -14.73
C CYS A 99 12.09 -11.67 -13.78
N ARG A 100 13.05 -12.61 -13.81
CA ARG A 100 14.21 -12.58 -12.91
C ARG A 100 15.02 -11.28 -13.03
N THR A 101 15.20 -10.76 -14.26
CA THR A 101 15.91 -9.49 -14.52
C THR A 101 15.19 -8.25 -13.96
N TRP A 102 13.93 -8.37 -13.58
CA TRP A 102 13.22 -7.30 -12.89
C TRP A 102 13.40 -7.36 -11.37
N VAL A 103 13.58 -8.57 -10.83
CA VAL A 103 13.69 -8.83 -9.40
C VAL A 103 15.14 -8.70 -8.91
N TYR A 104 16.10 -9.15 -9.73
CA TYR A 104 17.54 -9.11 -9.50
C TYR A 104 18.21 -8.06 -10.39
#